data_AF-A0A9X6QMM3-F1
#
_entry.id   AF-A0A9X6QMM3-F1
#
_cell.length_a   1.000
_cell.length_b   1.000
_cell.length_c   1.000
_cell.angle_alpha   90.00
_cell.angle_beta   90.00
_cell.angle_gamma   90.00
#
_symmetry.space_group_name_H-M   'P 1'
#
loop_
_entity.id
_entity.type
_entity.pdbx_description
1 polymer ?
#
loop_
_entity_poly.entity_id
_entity_poly.type
_entity_poly.pdbx_seq_one_letter_code
_entity_poly.pdbx_strand_id
1 'polypeptide(L)' 'MRSNNVNDLINAIHDVLKANGRTEFHKLLRLVNVGRTARDSYTEGELQKALHMMGNAGFIDEIREYSINENK' A
#
# COMPACT_ATOMS: atom_id res chain seq x y z
N MET A 1 -1.23 -6.53 21.23
CA MET A 1 -0.41 -5.78 20.26
C MET A 1 -1.19 -5.67 18.95
N ARG A 2 -1.80 -4.53 18.66
CA ARG A 2 -2.53 -4.27 17.39
C ARG A 2 -2.07 -2.99 16.67
N SER A 3 -1.08 -2.28 17.22
CA SER A 3 -0.63 -0.97 16.69
C SER A 3 0.44 -1.05 15.59
N ASN A 4 0.95 -2.23 15.24
CA ASN A 4 1.99 -2.35 14.19
C ASN A 4 1.44 -2.50 12.76
N ASN A 5 0.13 -2.71 12.58
CA ASN A 5 -0.39 -3.13 11.27
C ASN A 5 -0.32 -2.04 10.19
N VAL A 6 -0.48 -0.77 10.57
CA VAL A 6 -0.55 0.35 9.61
C VAL A 6 0.83 0.70 9.05
N ASN A 7 1.85 0.79 9.91
CA ASN A 7 3.22 1.08 9.46
C ASN A 7 3.77 -0.07 8.61
N ASP A 8 3.48 -1.31 8.98
CA ASP A 8 3.85 -2.48 8.19
C ASP A 8 3.19 -2.47 6.81
N LEU A 9 1.91 -2.08 6.74
CA LEU A 9 1.18 -1.93 5.47
C LEU A 9 1.76 -0.81 4.61
N ILE A 10 2.05 0.35 5.19
CA ILE A 10 2.67 1.48 4.46
C ILE A 10 4.02 1.05 3.87
N ASN A 11 4.85 0.35 4.63
CA ASN A 11 6.13 -0.17 4.15
C ASN A 11 5.93 -1.20 3.01
N ALA A 12 4.96 -2.11 3.16
CA ALA A 12 4.65 -3.09 2.12
C ALA A 12 4.16 -2.43 0.83
N ILE A 13 3.31 -1.40 0.92
CA ILE A 13 2.85 -0.61 -0.22
C ILE A 13 4.06 0.05 -0.90
N HIS A 14 4.92 0.70 -0.13
CA HIS A 14 6.12 1.37 -0.65
C HIS A 14 7.05 0.39 -1.38
N ASP A 15 7.34 -0.77 -0.79
CA ASP A 15 8.21 -1.79 -1.42
C ASP A 15 7.61 -2.33 -2.72
N VAL A 16 6.29 -2.59 -2.74
CA VAL A 16 5.59 -3.05 -3.94
C VAL A 16 5.63 -2.00 -5.05
N LEU A 17 5.32 -0.74 -4.74
CA LEU A 17 5.34 0.34 -5.73
C LEU A 17 6.76 0.64 -6.21
N LYS A 18 7.78 0.52 -5.35
CA LYS A 18 9.18 0.67 -5.74
C LYS A 18 9.62 -0.43 -6.71
N ALA A 19 9.18 -1.66 -6.49
CA ALA A 19 9.54 -2.80 -7.34
C ALA A 19 8.75 -2.87 -8.65
N ASN A 20 7.51 -2.40 -8.67
CA ASN A 20 6.60 -2.56 -9.81
C ASN A 20 6.29 -1.25 -10.53
N GLY A 21 6.73 -0.11 -10.00
CA GLY A 21 6.30 1.21 -10.46
C GLY A 21 4.82 1.43 -10.19
N ARG A 22 4.10 1.87 -11.23
CA ARG A 22 2.68 2.21 -11.14
C ARG A 22 1.80 0.95 -11.16
N THR A 23 0.80 0.88 -10.28
CA THR A 23 -0.08 -0.28 -10.22
C THR A 23 -1.51 0.03 -9.76
N GLU A 24 -2.47 -0.77 -10.24
CA GLU A 24 -3.89 -0.65 -9.87
C GLU A 24 -4.19 -1.18 -8.46
N PHE A 25 -5.30 -0.74 -7.87
CA PHE A 25 -5.69 -1.07 -6.48
C PHE A 25 -5.72 -2.58 -6.18
N HIS A 26 -6.44 -3.37 -6.98
CA HIS A 26 -6.59 -4.80 -6.71
C HIS A 26 -5.29 -5.59 -6.91
N LYS A 27 -4.44 -5.16 -7.86
CA LYS A 27 -3.11 -5.71 -8.04
C LYS A 27 -2.20 -5.36 -6.86
N LEU A 28 -2.25 -4.12 -6.38
CA LEU A 28 -1.53 -3.70 -5.17
C LEU A 28 -1.94 -4.55 -3.97
N LEU A 29 -3.25 -4.73 -3.73
CA LEU A 29 -3.78 -5.56 -2.65
C LEU A 29 -3.27 -6.99 -2.71
N ARG A 30 -3.22 -7.58 -3.92
CA ARG A 30 -2.68 -8.92 -4.11
C ARG A 30 -1.20 -8.98 -3.78
N LEU A 31 -0.43 -7.97 -4.21
CA LEU A 31 1.02 -7.91 -4.03
C LEU A 31 1.43 -7.70 -2.57
N VAL A 32 0.79 -6.80 -1.83
CA VAL A 32 1.09 -6.56 -0.41
C VAL A 32 0.73 -7.76 0.49
N ASN A 33 -0.10 -8.68 -0.01
CA ASN A 33 -0.50 -9.91 0.66
C ASN A 33 0.28 -11.15 0.22
N VAL A 34 1.26 -11.03 -0.69
CA VAL A 34 2.10 -12.17 -1.08
C VAL A 34 2.82 -12.72 0.15
N GLY A 35 2.69 -14.03 0.37
CA GLY A 35 3.32 -14.72 1.51
C GLY A 35 2.60 -14.57 2.85
N ARG A 36 1.51 -13.79 2.92
CA ARG A 36 0.65 -13.70 4.12
C ARG A 36 -0.40 -14.82 4.11
N THR A 37 -0.83 -15.23 5.30
CA THR A 37 -1.95 -16.15 5.44
C THR A 37 -3.27 -15.38 5.44
N ALA A 38 -4.40 -16.07 5.25
CA ALA A 38 -5.71 -15.42 5.31
C ALA A 38 -6.00 -14.72 6.65
N ARG A 39 -5.33 -15.13 7.74
CA ARG A 39 -5.53 -14.56 9.08
C ARG A 39 -4.83 -13.21 9.28
N ASP A 40 -3.76 -12.95 8.54
CA ASP A 40 -2.90 -11.77 8.64
C ASP A 40 -2.82 -10.98 7.32
N SER A 41 -3.70 -11.30 6.37
CA SER A 41 -3.87 -10.55 5.13
C SER A 41 -4.50 -9.19 5.41
N TYR A 42 -3.99 -8.18 4.72
CA TYR A 42 -4.59 -6.85 4.68
C TYR A 42 -5.90 -6.89 3.89
N THR A 43 -6.89 -6.19 4.43
CA THR A 43 -8.18 -6.00 3.78
C THR A 43 -8.15 -4.82 2.81
N GLU A 44 -9.12 -4.77 1.89
CA GLU A 44 -9.33 -3.61 1.01
C GLU A 44 -9.49 -2.31 1.81
N GLY A 45 -10.25 -2.34 2.92
CA GLY A 45 -10.45 -1.17 3.76
C GLY A 45 -9.19 -0.68 4.48
N GLU A 46 -8.28 -1.58 4.85
CA GLU A 46 -6.97 -1.22 5.41
C GLU A 46 -6.07 -0.61 4.34
N LEU A 47 -6.04 -1.21 3.15
CA LEU A 47 -5.28 -0.69 2.01
C LEU A 47 -5.76 0.70 1.61
N GLN A 48 -7.07 0.89 1.49
CA GLN A 48 -7.65 2.19 1.12
C GLN A 48 -7.34 3.29 2.14
N LYS A 49 -7.38 2.97 3.45
CA LYS A 49 -6.97 3.90 4.50
C LYS A 49 -5.49 4.24 4.43
N ALA A 50 -4.62 3.26 4.21
CA ALA A 50 -3.18 3.47 4.10
C ALA A 50 -2.84 4.35 2.89
N LEU A 51 -3.44 4.07 1.73
CA LEU A 51 -3.24 4.87 0.52
C LEU A 51 -3.75 6.29 0.69
N HIS A 52 -4.90 6.50 1.32
CA HIS A 52 -5.39 7.84 1.64
C HIS A 52 -4.43 8.63 2.53
N MET A 53 -3.86 7.99 3.57
CA MET A 53 -2.86 8.61 4.44
C MET A 53 -1.56 8.94 3.67
N MET A 54 -1.09 8.01 2.85
CA MET A 54 0.11 8.21 2.03
C MET A 54 -0.09 9.33 0.99
N GLY A 55 -1.27 9.40 0.36
CA GLY A 55 -1.64 10.47 -0.56
C GLY A 55 -1.71 11.84 0.10
N ASN A 56 -2.39 11.94 1.26
CA ASN A 56 -2.44 13.19 2.03
C ASN A 56 -1.04 13.66 2.49
N ALA A 57 -0.14 12.73 2.78
CA ALA A 57 1.26 13.04 3.11
C ALA A 57 2.13 13.33 1.87
N GLY A 58 1.61 13.08 0.65
CA GLY A 58 2.29 13.29 -0.62
C GLY A 58 3.31 12.22 -1.00
N PHE A 59 3.24 11.02 -0.40
CA PHE A 59 4.14 9.90 -0.73
C PHE A 59 3.75 9.20 -2.04
N ILE A 60 2.48 9.27 -2.44
CA ILE A 60 1.97 8.60 -3.63
C ILE A 60 1.04 9.52 -4.42
N ASP A 61 1.03 9.34 -5.73
CA ASP A 61 0.07 9.97 -6.64
C ASP A 61 -1.06 8.98 -6.99
N GLU A 62 -2.32 9.44 -6.91
CA GLU A 62 -3.51 8.58 -6.99
C GLU A 62 -4.19 8.55 -8.37
N ILE A 63 -3.54 9.07 -9.43
CA ILE A 63 -4.18 9.22 -10.73
C ILE A 63 -4.43 7.84 -11.35
N ARG A 64 -5.65 7.28 -11.19
CA ARG A 64 -6.15 5.98 -11.72
C ARG A 64 -5.36 4.71 -11.33
N GLU A 65 -4.11 4.84 -10.91
CA GLU A 65 -3.18 3.80 -10.46
C GLU A 65 -2.17 4.47 -9.52
N TYR A 66 -1.66 3.72 -8.54
CA TYR A 66 -0.78 4.22 -7.49
C TYR A 66 0.69 4.16 -7.93
N SER A 67 1.45 5.24 -7.70
CA SER A 67 2.90 5.28 -7.89
C SER A 67 3.57 6.08 -6.77
N ILE A 68 4.86 5.81 -6.50
CA ILE A 68 5.65 6.62 -5.56
C ILE A 68 5.87 8.01 -6.17
N ASN A 69 5.72 9.05 -5.35
CA ASN A 69 6.12 10.40 -5.71
C ASN A 69 7.63 10.56 -5.46
N GLU A 70 8.44 10.56 -6.53
CA GLU A 70 9.91 10.65 -6.43
C GLU A 70 10.44 12.00 -5.94
N ASN A 71 9.57 13.01 -5.81
CA ASN A 71 9.95 14.34 -5.32
C ASN A 71 9.92 14.46 -3.78
N LYS A 72 9.69 13.36 -3.04
CA LYS A 72 9.64 13.32 -1.57
C LYS A 72 10.41 12.16 -0.95
#